data_AF-A0A5E4E4Q2-F1
#
_entry.id   AF-A0A5E4E4Q2-F1
#
_cell.length_a   1.000
_cell.length_b   1.000
_cell.length_c   1.000
_cell.angle_alpha   90.00
_cell.angle_beta   90.00
_cell.angle_gamma   90.00
#
_symmetry.space_group_name_H-M   'P 1'
#
loop_
_entity.id
_entity.type
_entity.pdbx_description
1 polymer ?
#
loop_
_entity_poly.entity_id
_entity_poly.type
_entity_poly.pdbx_seq_one_letter_code
_entity_poly.pdbx_strand_id
1 'polypeptide(L)'
;MVNWVALQRPLLHGLMKMAGVRPYTVELEPGTSMNFWVPNETLDKPKKGQKPTVKASPTKPVVVLVHGFAAEGIVTWQFQIGALSKKYSVYVPDLLFFGGSATDKADRSPTLQAECLAAGLRKLGVERCTVVGFSYGGMVGFKLAELYPDMVRALVVSGSILAMTCSVSDETMERLGCGSSSELLLPSSVKGLKNLLSIAAHKKLYFPDRLHKDFLEVMFTNRKEREELLEGLVIDTKDPTIPKFPQRIHLLWGENDQIFQQELAHNMKEQLGENATFEGIKKAERVKDRAYKLSHNCLYRAENPGPEAQIKFQTGSEIFGSESRVDQVDHGPYAGHYPPTRGYYDTFSRKVVSENNDFSLSLYSLGRANTDWPPPTIIATIMAKRSKAQIQTEISQNPSISPKIPFRPRKILKLSNTPTTKPLTSSSSTLPKTLNPLTSQSEVDLALQHLRSSDPNLTALIDSYSPPSSFDSGRPFLSLARSILYQQLATKAAQSIYTRFISLCGGEESVVADVVASLSAQQL
;
A
#
# COMPACT_ATOMS: atom_id res chain seq x y z
N MET A 1 9.01 10.42 24.77
CA MET A 1 9.46 10.40 23.36
C MET A 1 8.22 10.13 22.50
N VAL A 2 8.02 10.81 21.37
CA VAL A 2 6.83 10.59 20.51
C VAL A 2 7.02 9.29 19.73
N ASN A 3 6.09 8.35 19.85
CA ASN A 3 6.02 7.15 19.02
C ASN A 3 5.36 7.51 17.68
N TRP A 4 6.13 7.47 16.60
CA TRP A 4 5.67 7.93 15.28
C TRP A 4 4.65 6.99 14.64
N VAL A 5 4.67 5.70 14.97
CA VAL A 5 3.69 4.72 14.48
C VAL A 5 2.33 4.98 15.13
N ALA A 6 2.29 5.25 16.43
CA ALA A 6 1.06 5.62 17.14
C ALA A 6 0.45 6.93 16.61
N LEU A 7 1.29 7.92 16.27
CA LEU A 7 0.84 9.22 15.76
C LEU A 7 0.14 9.14 14.39
N GLN A 8 0.38 8.07 13.62
CA GLN A 8 -0.26 7.86 12.32
C GLN A 8 -1.68 7.30 12.43
N ARG A 9 -2.07 6.71 13.57
CA ARG A 9 -3.38 6.06 13.74
C ARG A 9 -4.58 6.99 13.43
N PRO A 10 -4.65 8.25 13.91
CA PRO A 10 -5.76 9.14 13.60
C PRO A 10 -5.88 9.47 12.11
N LEU A 11 -4.74 9.60 11.41
CA LEU A 11 -4.72 9.82 9.98
C LEU A 11 -5.22 8.58 9.22
N LEU A 12 -4.76 7.40 9.61
CA LEU A 12 -5.25 6.13 9.06
C LEU A 12 -6.75 6.00 9.26
N HIS A 13 -7.27 6.32 10.46
CA HIS A 13 -8.71 6.33 10.72
C HIS A 13 -9.47 7.27 9.78
N GLY A 14 -8.95 8.48 9.55
CA GLY A 14 -9.51 9.42 8.59
C GLY A 14 -9.56 8.85 7.17
N LEU A 15 -8.44 8.27 6.70
CA LEU A 15 -8.34 7.66 5.38
C LEU A 15 -9.28 6.47 5.20
N MET A 16 -9.36 5.59 6.20
CA MET A 16 -10.23 4.41 6.15
C MET A 16 -11.71 4.79 6.15
N LYS A 17 -12.07 5.84 6.91
CA LYS A 17 -13.42 6.43 6.86
C LYS A 17 -13.77 6.95 5.46
N MET A 18 -12.83 7.61 4.80
CA MET A 18 -12.98 8.03 3.40
C MET A 18 -13.05 6.85 2.43
N ALA A 19 -12.34 5.75 2.73
CA ALA A 19 -12.37 4.50 1.97
C ALA A 19 -13.64 3.65 2.23
N GLY A 20 -14.58 4.15 3.03
CA GLY A 20 -15.90 3.54 3.21
C GLY A 20 -16.06 2.67 4.45
N VAL A 21 -15.06 2.61 5.35
CA VAL A 21 -15.12 1.76 6.55
C VAL A 21 -14.80 2.54 7.83
N ARG A 22 -15.32 2.11 8.97
CA ARG A 22 -15.08 2.72 10.29
C ARG A 22 -14.96 1.67 11.38
N PRO A 23 -14.22 1.94 12.47
CA PRO A 23 -14.07 0.99 13.56
C PRO A 23 -15.37 0.88 14.37
N TYR A 24 -15.68 -0.33 14.83
CA TYR A 24 -16.82 -0.66 15.68
C TYR A 24 -16.51 -1.91 16.50
N THR A 25 -16.71 -1.82 17.81
CA THR A 25 -16.53 -2.96 18.71
C THR A 25 -17.86 -3.65 18.97
N VAL A 26 -17.89 -4.95 18.71
CA VAL A 26 -19.02 -5.82 18.99
C VAL A 26 -18.73 -6.59 20.26
N GLU A 27 -19.57 -6.40 21.27
CA GLU A 27 -19.57 -7.24 22.46
C GLU A 27 -20.29 -8.55 22.12
N LEU A 28 -19.60 -9.68 22.20
CA LEU A 28 -20.14 -10.99 21.84
C LEU A 28 -20.90 -11.58 23.02
N GLU A 29 -20.29 -11.50 24.19
CA GLU A 29 -20.78 -11.94 25.49
C GLU A 29 -19.94 -11.25 26.57
N PRO A 30 -20.36 -11.26 27.84
CA PRO A 30 -19.54 -10.70 28.92
C PRO A 30 -18.12 -11.29 28.88
N GLY A 31 -17.11 -10.43 28.98
CA GLY A 31 -15.70 -10.83 28.93
C GLY A 31 -15.12 -11.00 27.52
N THR A 32 -15.94 -11.06 26.45
CA THR A 32 -15.46 -11.27 25.08
C THR A 32 -16.00 -10.22 24.09
N SER A 33 -15.09 -9.51 23.44
CA SER A 33 -15.40 -8.50 22.44
C SER A 33 -14.48 -8.57 21.23
N MET A 34 -15.02 -8.25 20.06
CA MET A 34 -14.26 -8.15 18.82
C MET A 34 -14.41 -6.78 18.18
N ASN A 35 -13.28 -6.18 17.83
CA ASN A 35 -13.23 -4.97 17.03
C ASN A 35 -13.29 -5.31 15.54
N PHE A 36 -14.07 -4.53 14.80
CA PHE A 36 -14.20 -4.62 13.35
C PHE A 36 -14.04 -3.25 12.73
N TRP A 37 -13.41 -3.19 11.56
CA TRP A 37 -13.70 -2.13 10.60
C TRP A 37 -14.90 -2.57 9.78
N VAL A 38 -16.00 -1.84 9.91
CA VAL A 38 -17.28 -2.14 9.26
C VAL A 38 -17.57 -1.11 8.16
N PRO A 39 -18.32 -1.47 7.11
CA PRO A 39 -18.80 -0.51 6.13
C PRO A 39 -19.54 0.65 6.79
N ASN A 40 -19.42 1.85 6.23
CA ASN A 40 -20.06 3.05 6.77
C ASN A 40 -21.60 2.88 6.82
N GLU A 41 -22.19 2.15 5.88
CA GLU A 41 -23.62 1.86 5.83
C GLU A 41 -24.13 0.93 6.95
N THR A 42 -23.24 0.13 7.56
CA THR A 42 -23.60 -0.89 8.56
C THR A 42 -24.11 -0.31 9.87
N LEU A 43 -23.79 0.95 10.20
CA LEU A 43 -24.29 1.58 11.43
C LEU A 43 -25.14 2.80 11.12
N ASP A 44 -26.17 3.02 11.94
CA ASP A 44 -26.94 4.24 11.89
C ASP A 44 -26.12 5.46 12.30
N LYS A 45 -26.62 6.64 11.93
CA LYS A 45 -26.11 7.89 12.51
C LYS A 45 -26.43 7.87 14.00
N PRO A 46 -25.43 8.05 14.89
CA PRO A 46 -25.69 8.05 16.32
C PRO A 46 -26.65 9.18 16.68
N LYS A 47 -27.71 8.86 17.42
CA LYS A 47 -28.52 9.87 18.11
C LYS A 47 -27.67 10.48 19.23
N LYS A 48 -27.92 11.76 19.57
CA LYS A 48 -27.12 12.51 20.56
C LYS A 48 -27.05 11.71 21.88
N GLY A 49 -25.85 11.28 22.29
CA GLY A 49 -25.62 10.51 23.51
C GLY A 49 -25.80 9.00 23.43
N GLN A 50 -26.08 8.41 22.26
CA GLN A 50 -26.27 6.96 22.08
C GLN A 50 -25.19 6.33 21.20
N LYS A 51 -24.82 5.07 21.49
CA LYS A 51 -23.96 4.27 20.60
C LYS A 51 -24.66 4.04 19.25
N PRO A 52 -23.92 3.99 18.13
CA PRO A 52 -24.48 3.62 16.84
C PRO A 52 -25.13 2.24 16.91
N THR A 53 -26.35 2.12 16.39
CA THR A 53 -27.04 0.85 16.19
C THR A 53 -26.65 0.24 14.85
N VAL A 54 -26.62 -1.09 14.77
CA VAL A 54 -26.40 -1.79 13.50
C VAL A 54 -27.65 -1.62 12.65
N LYS A 55 -27.46 -1.00 11.49
CA LYS A 55 -28.49 -0.85 10.46
C LYS A 55 -28.54 -2.17 9.69
N ALA A 56 -29.75 -2.65 9.37
CA ALA A 56 -30.01 -3.98 8.79
C ALA A 56 -29.12 -4.35 7.58
N SER A 57 -29.17 -5.64 7.21
CA SER A 57 -28.24 -6.43 6.39
C SER A 57 -27.47 -5.69 5.28
N PRO A 58 -26.20 -6.09 5.01
CA PRO A 58 -25.36 -5.50 3.98
C PRO A 58 -26.05 -5.39 2.62
N THR A 59 -25.87 -4.25 1.95
CA THR A 59 -26.51 -3.96 0.64
C THR A 59 -25.69 -4.46 -0.55
N LYS A 60 -24.42 -4.82 -0.33
CA LYS A 60 -23.50 -5.37 -1.34
C LYS A 60 -23.03 -6.76 -0.90
N PRO A 61 -22.49 -7.58 -1.82
CA PRO A 61 -21.84 -8.83 -1.44
C PRO A 61 -20.76 -8.59 -0.39
N VAL A 62 -20.75 -9.43 0.65
CA VAL A 62 -19.90 -9.23 1.82
C VAL A 62 -18.53 -9.87 1.61
N VAL A 63 -17.48 -9.13 1.91
CA VAL A 63 -16.11 -9.63 1.96
C VAL A 63 -15.54 -9.40 3.35
N VAL A 64 -15.01 -10.45 3.98
CA VAL A 64 -14.36 -10.40 5.29
C VAL A 64 -12.87 -10.61 5.12
N LEU A 65 -12.06 -9.63 5.51
CA LEU A 65 -10.60 -9.66 5.37
C LEU A 65 -9.93 -10.00 6.72
N VAL A 66 -9.46 -11.23 6.88
CA VAL A 66 -8.92 -11.75 8.14
C VAL A 66 -7.40 -11.69 8.12
N HIS A 67 -6.82 -10.97 9.08
CA HIS A 67 -5.37 -10.71 9.12
C HIS A 67 -4.53 -11.90 9.60
N GLY A 68 -3.23 -11.82 9.34
CA GLY A 68 -2.23 -12.78 9.83
C GLY A 68 -1.74 -12.46 11.23
N PHE A 69 -0.82 -13.27 11.75
CA PHE A 69 -0.39 -13.17 13.14
C PHE A 69 0.45 -11.92 13.47
N ALA A 70 1.15 -11.33 12.50
CA ALA A 70 2.11 -10.27 12.80
C ALA A 70 1.47 -8.89 13.11
N ALA A 71 0.21 -8.66 12.70
CA ALA A 71 -0.43 -7.34 12.72
C ALA A 71 -1.95 -7.45 12.87
N GLU A 72 -2.61 -6.37 13.29
CA GLU A 72 -4.07 -6.26 13.30
C GLU A 72 -4.68 -6.08 11.90
N GLY A 73 -6.02 -6.05 11.84
CA GLY A 73 -6.81 -6.04 10.61
C GLY A 73 -6.43 -4.91 9.67
N ILE A 74 -6.47 -3.68 10.17
CA ILE A 74 -6.31 -2.49 9.33
C ILE A 74 -4.89 -2.33 8.81
N VAL A 75 -3.89 -2.69 9.61
CA VAL A 75 -2.47 -2.64 9.21
C VAL A 75 -2.22 -3.59 8.04
N THR A 76 -2.87 -4.76 8.07
CA THR A 76 -2.76 -5.78 7.03
C THR A 76 -3.48 -5.40 5.74
N TRP A 77 -4.70 -4.85 5.84
CA TRP A 77 -5.65 -4.78 4.71
C TRP A 77 -5.94 -3.37 4.19
N GLN A 78 -5.38 -2.31 4.78
CA GLN A 78 -5.64 -0.91 4.39
C GLN A 78 -5.54 -0.63 2.88
N PHE A 79 -4.68 -1.33 2.15
CA PHE A 79 -4.48 -1.11 0.71
C PHE A 79 -5.53 -1.79 -0.17
N GLN A 80 -6.22 -2.81 0.34
CA GLN A 80 -7.25 -3.57 -0.35
C GLN A 80 -8.61 -2.88 -0.20
N ILE A 81 -8.87 -2.30 0.98
CA ILE A 81 -10.17 -1.71 1.34
C ILE A 81 -10.64 -0.71 0.29
N GLY A 82 -9.81 0.25 -0.11
CA GLY A 82 -10.21 1.30 -1.06
C GLY A 82 -10.64 0.76 -2.43
N ALA A 83 -10.05 -0.34 -2.89
CA ALA A 83 -10.44 -0.99 -4.15
C ALA A 83 -11.71 -1.82 -4.00
N LEU A 84 -11.85 -2.53 -2.88
CA LEU A 84 -12.95 -3.46 -2.63
C LEU A 84 -14.26 -2.77 -2.21
N SER A 85 -14.21 -1.73 -1.37
CA SER A 85 -15.39 -1.03 -0.84
C SER A 85 -16.31 -0.43 -1.93
N LYS A 86 -15.77 -0.24 -3.15
CA LYS A 86 -16.58 0.20 -4.30
C LYS A 86 -17.65 -0.82 -4.66
N LYS A 87 -17.31 -2.12 -4.65
CA LYS A 87 -18.18 -3.22 -5.10
C LYS A 87 -18.69 -4.12 -3.98
N TYR A 88 -18.00 -4.18 -2.86
CA TYR A 88 -18.27 -5.09 -1.75
C TYR A 88 -18.52 -4.31 -0.45
N SER A 89 -19.30 -4.90 0.45
CA SER A 89 -19.37 -4.47 1.85
C SER A 89 -18.21 -5.15 2.60
N VAL A 90 -17.15 -4.39 2.86
CA VAL A 90 -15.87 -4.91 3.40
C VAL A 90 -15.85 -4.84 4.91
N TYR A 91 -15.69 -5.99 5.56
CA TYR A 91 -15.50 -6.13 6.99
C TYR A 91 -14.06 -6.57 7.28
N VAL A 92 -13.40 -5.92 8.23
CA VAL A 92 -12.03 -6.27 8.63
C VAL A 92 -11.99 -6.46 10.15
N PRO A 93 -12.12 -7.71 10.65
CA PRO A 93 -11.97 -8.00 12.07
C PRO A 93 -10.53 -7.79 12.53
N ASP A 94 -10.37 -7.40 13.79
CA ASP A 94 -9.18 -7.75 14.57
C ASP A 94 -9.47 -9.07 15.31
N LEU A 95 -8.62 -10.08 15.15
CA LEU A 95 -8.71 -11.36 15.86
C LEU A 95 -8.48 -11.15 17.36
N LEU A 96 -8.91 -12.09 18.21
CA LEU A 96 -8.76 -11.99 19.66
C LEU A 96 -7.29 -11.81 20.03
N PHE A 97 -7.02 -10.90 20.98
CA PHE A 97 -5.69 -10.48 21.43
C PHE A 97 -4.92 -9.57 20.44
N PHE A 98 -5.54 -9.22 19.31
CA PHE A 98 -5.02 -8.23 18.36
C PHE A 98 -5.88 -6.97 18.36
N GLY A 99 -5.26 -5.83 18.04
CA GLY A 99 -5.97 -4.56 17.90
C GLY A 99 -6.82 -4.24 19.13
N GLY A 100 -8.13 -4.09 18.92
CA GLY A 100 -9.11 -3.81 19.99
C GLY A 100 -9.91 -5.02 20.50
N SER A 101 -9.55 -6.25 20.11
CA SER A 101 -10.30 -7.46 20.44
C SER A 101 -9.72 -8.19 21.65
N ALA A 102 -10.59 -8.72 22.51
CA ALA A 102 -10.18 -9.37 23.76
C ALA A 102 -11.19 -10.43 24.20
N THR A 103 -10.70 -11.42 24.95
CA THR A 103 -11.50 -12.43 25.66
C THR A 103 -10.83 -12.77 26.99
N ASP A 104 -11.62 -13.12 28.00
CA ASP A 104 -11.17 -13.70 29.26
C ASP A 104 -11.12 -15.24 29.23
N LYS A 105 -11.57 -15.87 28.14
CA LYS A 105 -11.50 -17.32 27.94
C LYS A 105 -10.06 -17.79 27.92
N ALA A 106 -9.84 -19.02 28.38
CA ALA A 106 -8.53 -19.68 28.35
C ALA A 106 -8.20 -20.34 27.00
N ASP A 107 -9.20 -20.60 26.15
CA ASP A 107 -9.00 -21.23 24.84
C ASP A 107 -8.21 -20.30 23.89
N ARG A 108 -7.24 -20.90 23.17
CA ARG A 108 -6.29 -20.25 22.26
C ARG A 108 -6.31 -20.84 20.85
N SER A 109 -7.30 -21.69 20.58
CA SER A 109 -7.42 -22.38 19.31
C SER A 109 -7.90 -21.45 18.19
N PRO A 110 -7.55 -21.76 16.92
CA PRO A 110 -8.18 -21.15 15.75
C PRO A 110 -9.70 -21.37 15.70
N THR A 111 -10.22 -22.41 16.36
CA THR A 111 -11.65 -22.67 16.51
C THR A 111 -12.35 -21.54 17.25
N LEU A 112 -11.86 -21.16 18.44
CA LEU A 112 -12.43 -20.03 19.19
C LEU A 112 -12.43 -18.73 18.36
N GLN A 113 -11.33 -18.47 17.64
CA GLN A 113 -11.23 -17.30 16.77
C GLN A 113 -12.35 -17.30 15.70
N ALA A 114 -12.62 -18.45 15.08
CA ALA A 114 -13.67 -18.62 14.08
C ALA A 114 -15.08 -18.47 14.68
N GLU A 115 -15.33 -19.03 15.87
CA GLU A 115 -16.60 -18.92 16.58
C GLU A 115 -16.91 -17.46 16.94
N CYS A 116 -15.95 -16.76 17.53
CA CYS A 116 -16.08 -15.35 17.87
C CYS A 116 -16.28 -14.48 16.62
N LEU A 117 -15.54 -14.77 15.55
CA LEU A 117 -15.69 -14.07 14.27
C LEU A 117 -17.11 -14.27 13.70
N ALA A 118 -17.61 -15.50 13.67
CA ALA A 118 -18.97 -15.80 13.21
C ALA A 118 -20.04 -15.08 14.06
N ALA A 119 -19.89 -15.11 15.39
CA ALA A 119 -20.80 -14.42 16.30
C ALA A 119 -20.81 -12.90 16.06
N GLY A 120 -19.62 -12.29 15.89
CA GLY A 120 -19.47 -10.87 15.59
C GLY A 120 -20.11 -10.49 14.26
N LEU A 121 -19.86 -11.28 13.21
CA LEU A 121 -20.46 -11.07 11.88
C LEU A 121 -21.99 -11.17 11.92
N ARG A 122 -22.56 -12.15 12.63
CA ARG A 122 -24.03 -12.27 12.81
C ARG A 122 -24.62 -11.05 13.50
N LYS A 123 -23.99 -10.57 14.59
CA LYS A 123 -24.43 -9.34 15.28
C LYS A 123 -24.34 -8.09 14.40
N LEU A 124 -23.48 -8.11 13.39
CA LEU A 124 -23.35 -7.07 12.37
C LEU A 124 -24.30 -7.26 11.16
N GLY A 125 -25.22 -8.23 11.23
CA GLY A 125 -26.20 -8.52 10.18
C GLY A 125 -25.63 -9.26 8.96
N VAL A 126 -24.45 -9.88 9.10
CA VAL A 126 -23.83 -10.67 8.02
C VAL A 126 -24.33 -12.11 8.11
N GLU A 127 -25.14 -12.51 7.13
CA GLU A 127 -25.63 -13.89 7.00
C GLU A 127 -24.71 -14.76 6.16
N ARG A 128 -24.17 -14.20 5.06
CA ARG A 128 -23.32 -14.92 4.11
C ARG A 128 -22.20 -14.03 3.58
N CYS A 129 -20.98 -14.56 3.49
CA CYS A 129 -19.81 -13.79 3.08
C CYS A 129 -18.78 -14.59 2.28
N THR A 130 -17.91 -13.87 1.57
CA THR A 130 -16.64 -14.40 1.07
C THR A 130 -15.54 -14.02 2.06
N VAL A 131 -14.77 -15.00 2.50
CA VAL A 131 -13.69 -14.80 3.47
C VAL A 131 -12.37 -14.74 2.73
N VAL A 132 -11.51 -13.79 3.11
CA VAL A 132 -10.15 -13.69 2.60
C VAL A 132 -9.19 -13.72 3.78
N GLY A 133 -8.48 -14.82 3.94
CA GLY A 133 -7.56 -15.04 5.05
C GLY A 133 -6.10 -14.97 4.61
N PHE A 134 -5.28 -14.23 5.34
CA PHE A 134 -3.83 -14.19 5.15
C PHE A 134 -3.11 -14.89 6.31
N SER A 135 -2.19 -15.80 6.02
CA SER A 135 -1.38 -16.51 7.04
C SER A 135 -2.28 -17.10 8.15
N TYR A 136 -2.08 -16.77 9.42
CA TYR A 136 -2.95 -17.20 10.51
C TYR A 136 -4.45 -16.97 10.25
N GLY A 137 -4.82 -15.87 9.59
CA GLY A 137 -6.21 -15.60 9.21
C GLY A 137 -6.78 -16.56 8.17
N GLY A 138 -5.92 -17.24 7.39
CA GLY A 138 -6.31 -18.34 6.51
C GLY A 138 -6.72 -19.59 7.29
N MET A 139 -5.98 -19.96 8.34
CA MET A 139 -6.33 -21.08 9.24
C MET A 139 -7.66 -20.81 9.96
N VAL A 140 -7.84 -19.59 10.46
CA VAL A 140 -9.13 -19.14 11.04
C VAL A 140 -10.24 -19.17 9.97
N GLY A 141 -9.93 -18.78 8.74
CA GLY A 141 -10.86 -18.84 7.60
C GLY A 141 -11.30 -20.26 7.24
N PHE A 142 -10.39 -21.23 7.27
CA PHE A 142 -10.72 -22.64 7.10
C PHE A 142 -11.62 -23.15 8.24
N LYS A 143 -11.29 -22.84 9.50
CA LYS A 143 -12.13 -23.22 10.64
C LYS A 143 -13.52 -22.59 10.56
N LEU A 144 -13.62 -21.34 10.13
CA LEU A 144 -14.91 -20.68 9.92
C LEU A 144 -15.73 -21.38 8.82
N ALA A 145 -15.10 -21.79 7.72
CA ALA A 145 -15.76 -22.49 6.61
C ALA A 145 -16.20 -23.92 7.01
N GLU A 146 -15.43 -24.58 7.86
CA GLU A 146 -15.72 -25.90 8.42
C GLU A 146 -16.92 -25.85 9.37
N LEU A 147 -16.91 -24.90 10.33
CA LEU A 147 -17.92 -24.81 11.39
C LEU A 147 -19.22 -24.15 10.92
N TYR A 148 -19.15 -23.23 9.95
CA TYR A 148 -20.30 -22.45 9.48
C TYR A 148 -20.41 -22.46 7.96
N PRO A 149 -20.66 -23.63 7.35
CA PRO A 149 -20.61 -23.76 5.91
C PRO A 149 -21.65 -22.94 5.17
N ASP A 150 -22.80 -22.64 5.80
CA ASP A 150 -23.85 -21.81 5.23
C ASP A 150 -23.47 -20.31 5.18
N MET A 151 -22.64 -19.87 6.13
CA MET A 151 -22.17 -18.49 6.20
C MET A 151 -21.06 -18.23 5.18
N VAL A 152 -20.09 -19.14 5.07
CA VAL A 152 -18.96 -18.97 4.16
C VAL A 152 -19.34 -19.45 2.77
N ARG A 153 -19.49 -18.52 1.82
CA ARG A 153 -19.79 -18.84 0.41
C ARG A 153 -18.55 -19.26 -0.37
N ALA A 154 -17.43 -18.60 -0.10
CA ALA A 154 -16.15 -18.84 -0.76
C ALA A 154 -15.02 -18.37 0.16
N LEU A 155 -13.86 -19.00 0.01
CA LEU A 155 -12.66 -18.72 0.80
C LEU A 155 -11.49 -18.41 -0.15
N VAL A 156 -10.82 -17.28 0.07
CA VAL A 156 -9.54 -16.96 -0.55
C VAL A 156 -8.46 -17.07 0.52
N VAL A 157 -7.47 -17.92 0.31
CA VAL A 157 -6.41 -18.18 1.29
C VAL A 157 -5.08 -17.71 0.70
N SER A 158 -4.35 -16.88 1.43
CA SER A 158 -3.04 -16.39 0.99
C SER A 158 -1.95 -16.71 1.98
N GLY A 159 -0.91 -17.42 1.51
CA GLY A 159 0.26 -17.80 2.31
C GLY A 159 -0.12 -18.45 3.63
N SER A 160 -0.95 -19.50 3.57
CA SER A 160 -1.53 -20.14 4.76
C SER A 160 -1.97 -21.57 4.49
N ILE A 161 -1.83 -22.43 5.48
CA ILE A 161 -2.17 -23.85 5.45
C ILE A 161 -3.46 -24.13 6.23
N LEU A 162 -4.03 -25.32 6.04
CA LEU A 162 -5.25 -25.75 6.74
C LEU A 162 -5.05 -25.84 8.26
N ALA A 163 -3.96 -26.48 8.68
CA ALA A 163 -3.58 -26.67 10.07
C ALA A 163 -2.04 -26.73 10.16
N MET A 164 -1.49 -26.20 11.25
CA MET A 164 -0.06 -26.29 11.53
C MET A 164 0.23 -27.59 12.28
N THR A 165 0.81 -28.59 11.62
CA THR A 165 1.25 -29.82 12.29
C THR A 165 2.63 -29.62 12.93
N CYS A 166 3.01 -30.45 13.90
CA CYS A 166 4.37 -30.48 14.43
C CYS A 166 5.41 -30.61 13.30
N SER A 167 5.18 -31.50 12.33
CA SER A 167 6.09 -31.70 11.19
C SER A 167 6.28 -30.42 10.36
N VAL A 168 5.20 -29.73 10.00
CA VAL A 168 5.28 -28.49 9.20
C VAL A 168 5.93 -27.37 10.02
N SER A 169 5.63 -27.29 11.32
CA SER A 169 6.25 -26.32 12.23
C SER A 169 7.76 -26.56 12.32
N ASP A 170 8.18 -27.77 12.64
CA ASP A 170 9.58 -28.14 12.86
C ASP A 170 10.41 -27.93 11.58
N GLU A 171 9.92 -28.40 10.43
CA GLU A 171 10.59 -28.19 9.14
C GLU A 171 10.73 -26.70 8.80
N THR A 172 9.69 -25.91 9.08
CA THR A 172 9.73 -24.47 8.85
C THR A 172 10.73 -23.77 9.77
N MET A 173 10.80 -24.17 11.05
CA MET A 173 11.72 -23.60 12.03
C MET A 173 13.18 -23.96 11.71
N GLU A 174 13.45 -25.22 11.36
CA GLU A 174 14.76 -25.69 10.92
C GLU A 174 15.25 -24.92 9.69
N ARG A 175 14.39 -24.80 8.67
CA ARG A 175 14.70 -24.06 7.43
C ARG A 175 15.00 -22.58 7.68
N LEU A 176 14.27 -21.95 8.60
CA LEU A 176 14.44 -20.54 8.94
C LEU A 176 15.56 -20.30 9.98
N GLY A 177 16.14 -21.36 10.54
CA GLY A 177 17.14 -21.27 11.61
C GLY A 177 16.62 -20.58 12.87
N CYS A 178 15.33 -20.75 13.17
CA CYS A 178 14.67 -20.17 14.34
C CYS A 178 14.38 -21.26 15.39
N GLY A 179 14.54 -20.94 16.68
CA GLY A 179 14.29 -21.91 17.75
C GLY A 179 12.80 -22.16 18.02
N SER A 180 11.94 -21.20 17.71
CA SER A 180 10.49 -21.34 17.84
C SER A 180 9.70 -20.38 16.96
N SER A 181 8.41 -20.68 16.76
CA SER A 181 7.48 -19.75 16.09
C SER A 181 7.32 -18.43 16.86
N SER A 182 7.41 -18.45 18.20
CA SER A 182 7.35 -17.23 19.03
C SER A 182 8.60 -16.36 18.85
N GLU A 183 9.79 -16.96 18.73
CA GLU A 183 11.02 -16.22 18.42
C GLU A 183 10.92 -15.49 17.08
N LEU A 184 10.37 -16.16 16.07
CA LEU A 184 10.19 -15.61 14.73
C LEU A 184 9.10 -14.53 14.67
N LEU A 185 7.91 -14.83 15.18
CA LEU A 185 6.69 -14.03 14.95
C LEU A 185 6.40 -13.01 16.05
N LEU A 186 7.06 -13.11 17.21
CA LEU A 186 6.99 -12.13 18.31
C LEU A 186 8.40 -11.61 18.62
N PRO A 187 9.10 -10.93 17.70
CA PRO A 187 10.43 -10.40 17.99
C PRO A 187 10.41 -9.44 19.19
N SER A 188 11.40 -9.55 20.08
CA SER A 188 11.62 -8.64 21.22
C SER A 188 12.72 -7.60 20.96
N SER A 189 13.36 -7.68 19.79
CA SER A 189 14.48 -6.81 19.42
C SER A 189 14.33 -6.28 18.00
N VAL A 190 14.96 -5.13 17.72
CA VAL A 190 15.00 -4.54 16.37
C VAL A 190 15.63 -5.50 15.36
N LYS A 191 16.64 -6.27 15.79
CA LYS A 191 17.27 -7.32 14.96
C LYS A 191 16.25 -8.40 14.61
N GLY A 192 15.52 -8.92 15.60
CA GLY A 192 14.46 -9.90 15.38
C GLY A 192 13.36 -9.36 14.44
N LEU A 193 12.94 -8.11 14.62
CA LEU A 193 11.96 -7.48 13.74
C LEU A 193 12.46 -7.34 12.30
N LYS A 194 13.72 -6.92 12.11
CA LYS A 194 14.34 -6.85 10.78
C LYS A 194 14.41 -8.23 10.13
N ASN A 195 14.72 -9.27 10.89
CA ASN A 195 14.71 -10.65 10.42
C ASN A 195 13.30 -11.08 9.99
N LEU A 196 12.29 -10.89 10.84
CA LEU A 196 10.89 -11.16 10.51
C LEU A 196 10.45 -10.44 9.23
N LEU A 197 10.73 -9.14 9.11
CA LEU A 197 10.40 -8.36 7.91
C LEU A 197 11.14 -8.85 6.66
N SER A 198 12.39 -9.33 6.81
CA SER A 198 13.16 -9.88 5.69
C SER A 198 12.62 -11.22 5.19
N ILE A 199 12.03 -12.02 6.07
CA ILE A 199 11.37 -13.29 5.74
C ILE A 199 9.98 -13.02 5.14
N ALA A 200 9.23 -12.08 5.73
CA ALA A 200 7.86 -11.79 5.33
C ALA A 200 7.75 -10.95 4.04
N ALA A 201 8.80 -10.21 3.66
CA ALA A 201 8.79 -9.33 2.49
C ALA A 201 9.89 -9.70 1.48
N HIS A 202 9.49 -10.00 0.25
CA HIS A 202 10.41 -10.30 -0.86
C HIS A 202 11.44 -9.18 -1.13
N LYS A 203 11.08 -7.92 -0.91
CA LYS A 203 12.02 -6.79 -0.97
C LYS A 203 12.21 -6.21 0.42
N LYS A 204 13.47 -6.08 0.84
CA LYS A 204 13.85 -5.42 2.09
C LYS A 204 13.35 -3.96 2.06
N LEU A 205 12.36 -3.66 2.89
CA LEU A 205 12.00 -2.27 3.18
C LEU A 205 12.98 -1.74 4.22
N TYR A 206 13.74 -0.71 3.85
CA TYR A 206 14.62 -0.02 4.78
C TYR A 206 13.84 1.03 5.56
N PHE A 207 13.87 0.93 6.89
CA PHE A 207 13.38 1.95 7.80
C PHE A 207 14.47 2.32 8.82
N PRO A 208 14.52 3.57 9.30
CA PRO A 208 15.36 3.92 10.45
C PRO A 208 15.06 3.04 11.66
N ASP A 209 16.07 2.70 12.45
CA ASP A 209 15.93 1.85 13.64
C ASP A 209 14.95 2.40 14.66
N ARG A 210 14.79 3.72 14.72
CA ARG A 210 13.79 4.38 15.55
C ARG A 210 12.36 3.96 15.18
N LEU A 211 12.03 3.83 13.89
CA LEU A 211 10.71 3.36 13.47
C LEU A 211 10.50 1.88 13.77
N HIS A 212 11.56 1.06 13.70
CA HIS A 212 11.49 -0.34 14.14
C HIS A 212 11.20 -0.46 15.64
N LYS A 213 11.81 0.39 16.47
CA LYS A 213 11.51 0.45 17.91
C LYS A 213 10.07 0.89 18.15
N ASP A 214 9.64 1.97 17.51
CA ASP A 214 8.26 2.47 17.62
C ASP A 214 7.24 1.39 17.18
N PHE A 215 7.57 0.60 16.15
CA PHE A 215 6.75 -0.52 15.68
C PHE A 215 6.71 -1.67 16.69
N LEU A 216 7.85 -2.09 17.24
CA LEU A 216 7.91 -3.13 18.28
C LEU A 216 7.03 -2.79 19.49
N GLU A 217 7.04 -1.52 19.92
CA GLU A 217 6.26 -1.06 21.07
C GLU A 217 4.74 -1.17 20.85
N VAL A 218 4.25 -0.95 19.63
CA VAL A 218 2.79 -0.86 19.36
C VAL A 218 2.19 -2.13 18.78
N MET A 219 3.01 -3.00 18.20
CA MET A 219 2.55 -4.16 17.43
C MET A 219 2.34 -5.42 18.26
N PHE A 220 3.08 -5.57 19.36
CA PHE A 220 3.11 -6.79 20.18
C PHE A 220 2.49 -6.60 21.56
N THR A 221 1.30 -6.00 21.61
CA THR A 221 0.43 -6.03 22.79
C THR A 221 -0.10 -7.46 23.03
N ASN A 222 -0.50 -7.76 24.27
CA ASN A 222 -0.99 -9.10 24.68
C ASN A 222 -0.01 -10.21 24.32
N ARG A 223 1.28 -9.96 24.59
CA ARG A 223 2.37 -10.82 24.14
C ARG A 223 2.24 -12.24 24.67
N LYS A 224 1.86 -12.39 25.95
CA LYS A 224 1.65 -13.67 26.59
C LYS A 224 0.56 -14.47 25.88
N GLU A 225 -0.62 -13.85 25.70
CA GLU A 225 -1.77 -14.50 25.06
C GLU A 225 -1.45 -14.86 23.61
N ARG A 226 -0.68 -14.03 22.91
CA ARG A 226 -0.24 -14.31 21.53
C ARG A 226 0.79 -15.42 21.45
N GLU A 227 1.66 -15.58 22.45
CA GLU A 227 2.56 -16.72 22.55
C GLU A 227 1.74 -18.01 22.76
N GLU A 228 0.77 -17.99 23.69
CA GLU A 228 -0.16 -19.11 23.90
C GLU A 228 -0.98 -19.44 22.63
N LEU A 229 -1.33 -18.44 21.80
CA LEU A 229 -1.98 -18.66 20.50
C LEU A 229 -1.06 -19.42 19.52
N LEU A 230 0.24 -19.16 19.51
CA LEU A 230 1.19 -19.88 18.64
C LEU A 230 1.38 -21.31 19.11
N GLU A 231 1.42 -21.54 20.42
CA GLU A 231 1.48 -22.87 21.01
C GLU A 231 0.21 -23.66 20.69
N GLY A 232 -0.97 -23.05 20.90
CA GLY A 232 -2.27 -23.64 20.58
C GLY A 232 -2.57 -23.81 19.09
N LEU A 233 -1.69 -23.33 18.21
CA LEU A 233 -1.80 -23.49 16.75
C LEU A 233 -1.28 -24.84 16.28
N VAL A 234 -0.24 -25.36 16.94
CA VAL A 234 0.46 -26.57 16.53
C VAL A 234 -0.33 -27.79 16.99
N ILE A 235 -0.70 -28.66 16.05
CA ILE A 235 -1.36 -29.93 16.35
C ILE A 235 -0.37 -31.09 16.24
N ASP A 236 -0.47 -32.04 17.17
CA ASP A 236 0.43 -33.20 17.27
C ASP A 236 0.17 -34.29 16.22
N THR A 237 -0.83 -34.08 15.35
CA THR A 237 -1.17 -35.03 14.29
C THR A 237 -0.33 -34.78 13.04
N LYS A 238 0.34 -35.82 12.53
CA LYS A 238 1.14 -35.74 11.29
C LYS A 238 0.26 -35.58 10.03
N ASP A 239 -0.88 -36.27 10.01
CA ASP A 239 -1.83 -36.28 8.88
C ASP A 239 -3.22 -35.83 9.36
N PRO A 240 -3.51 -34.52 9.43
CA PRO A 240 -4.82 -34.06 9.83
C PRO A 240 -5.87 -34.49 8.81
N THR A 241 -6.98 -35.05 9.28
CA THR A 241 -8.14 -35.36 8.43
C THR A 241 -8.64 -34.06 7.83
N ILE A 242 -8.71 -34.01 6.50
CA ILE A 242 -9.07 -32.78 5.78
C ILE A 242 -10.60 -32.73 5.68
N PRO A 243 -11.24 -31.70 6.26
CA PRO A 243 -12.68 -31.57 6.15
C PRO A 243 -13.10 -31.42 4.68
N LYS A 244 -14.28 -31.92 4.35
CA LYS A 244 -14.88 -31.65 3.04
C LYS A 244 -15.47 -30.24 3.06
N PHE A 245 -14.95 -29.39 2.18
CA PHE A 245 -15.45 -28.03 2.02
C PHE A 245 -16.43 -27.95 0.84
N PRO A 246 -17.73 -27.65 1.09
CA PRO A 246 -18.67 -27.34 0.02
C PRO A 246 -18.39 -25.98 -0.63
N GLN A 247 -17.57 -25.14 0.01
CA GLN A 247 -17.22 -23.82 -0.48
C GLN A 247 -16.20 -23.91 -1.61
N ARG A 248 -16.23 -22.90 -2.47
CA ARG A 248 -15.14 -22.66 -3.42
C ARG A 248 -13.94 -22.07 -2.69
N ILE A 249 -12.77 -22.62 -2.95
CA ILE A 249 -11.51 -22.22 -2.32
C ILE A 249 -10.55 -21.72 -3.40
N HIS A 250 -9.95 -20.55 -3.19
CA HIS A 250 -8.91 -20.02 -4.06
C HIS A 250 -7.63 -19.79 -3.27
N LEU A 251 -6.59 -20.54 -3.59
CA LEU A 251 -5.27 -20.46 -2.98
C LEU A 251 -4.42 -19.45 -3.76
N LEU A 252 -4.01 -18.38 -3.09
CA LEU A 252 -3.22 -17.29 -3.68
C LEU A 252 -1.85 -17.20 -3.01
N TRP A 253 -0.80 -17.62 -3.71
CA TRP A 253 0.50 -17.87 -3.08
C TRP A 253 1.63 -17.03 -3.66
N GLY A 254 2.56 -16.58 -2.82
CA GLY A 254 3.80 -15.98 -3.31
C GLY A 254 4.79 -17.06 -3.71
N GLU A 255 5.37 -17.00 -4.90
CA GLU A 255 6.36 -18.02 -5.33
C GLU A 255 7.62 -18.03 -4.45
N ASN A 256 7.91 -16.91 -3.78
CA ASN A 256 9.08 -16.74 -2.91
C ASN A 256 8.68 -16.68 -1.42
N ASP A 257 7.55 -17.29 -1.04
CA ASP A 257 7.14 -17.35 0.37
C ASP A 257 8.08 -18.28 1.15
N GLN A 258 8.78 -17.72 2.14
CA GLN A 258 9.77 -18.45 2.94
C GLN A 258 9.15 -19.15 4.15
N ILE A 259 7.94 -18.74 4.57
CA ILE A 259 7.25 -19.30 5.74
C ILE A 259 6.46 -20.53 5.29
N PHE A 260 5.58 -20.36 4.32
CA PHE A 260 4.83 -21.47 3.74
C PHE A 260 5.22 -21.64 2.29
N GLN A 261 6.04 -22.64 2.01
CA GLN A 261 6.52 -22.90 0.66
C GLN A 261 5.36 -23.26 -0.29
N GLN A 262 5.55 -23.00 -1.59
CA GLN A 262 4.50 -23.17 -2.59
C GLN A 262 4.08 -24.65 -2.74
N GLU A 263 4.98 -25.58 -2.47
CA GLU A 263 4.74 -27.02 -2.45
C GLU A 263 3.60 -27.38 -1.49
N LEU A 264 3.51 -26.73 -0.32
CA LEU A 264 2.41 -26.91 0.62
C LEU A 264 1.06 -26.51 0.00
N ALA A 265 1.04 -25.45 -0.80
CA ALA A 265 -0.16 -25.02 -1.48
C ALA A 265 -0.60 -25.98 -2.59
N HIS A 266 0.36 -26.58 -3.30
CA HIS A 266 0.08 -27.61 -4.31
C HIS A 266 -0.52 -28.86 -3.66
N ASN A 267 0.10 -29.37 -2.61
CA ASN A 267 -0.41 -30.54 -1.86
C ASN A 267 -1.80 -30.26 -1.28
N MET A 268 -1.99 -29.07 -0.70
CA MET A 268 -3.29 -28.66 -0.16
C MET A 268 -4.35 -28.53 -1.27
N LYS A 269 -4.00 -28.03 -2.46
CA LYS A 269 -4.92 -27.99 -3.60
C LYS A 269 -5.38 -29.39 -3.99
N GLU A 270 -4.48 -30.36 -4.04
CA GLU A 270 -4.83 -31.75 -4.37
C GLU A 270 -5.78 -32.34 -3.33
N GLN A 271 -5.47 -32.12 -2.06
CA GLN A 271 -6.29 -32.59 -0.94
C GLN A 271 -7.69 -31.96 -0.89
N LEU A 272 -7.81 -30.67 -1.21
CA LEU A 272 -9.11 -29.97 -1.25
C LEU A 272 -9.95 -30.33 -2.48
N GLY A 273 -9.37 -30.98 -3.48
CA GLY A 273 -10.06 -31.46 -4.67
C GLY A 273 -10.53 -30.36 -5.63
N GLU A 274 -11.61 -30.63 -6.36
CA GLU A 274 -12.07 -29.81 -7.50
C GLU A 274 -12.61 -28.42 -7.07
N ASN A 275 -13.03 -28.27 -5.83
CA ASN A 275 -13.51 -27.00 -5.30
C ASN A 275 -12.36 -25.99 -5.05
N ALA A 276 -11.10 -26.43 -5.12
CA ALA A 276 -9.93 -25.60 -4.92
C ALA A 276 -9.23 -25.23 -6.22
N THR A 277 -8.94 -23.95 -6.37
CA THR A 277 -8.09 -23.40 -7.43
C THR A 277 -6.82 -22.80 -6.84
N PHE A 278 -5.74 -22.75 -7.61
CA PHE A 278 -4.46 -22.22 -7.17
C PHE A 278 -3.95 -21.15 -8.14
N GLU A 279 -3.40 -20.06 -7.60
CA GLU A 279 -2.72 -19.02 -8.35
C GLU A 279 -1.41 -18.59 -7.65
N GLY A 280 -0.29 -18.80 -8.35
CA GLY A 280 1.01 -18.25 -7.97
C GLY A 280 1.14 -16.76 -8.32
N ILE A 281 1.75 -15.99 -7.42
CA ILE A 281 2.15 -14.60 -7.63
C ILE A 281 3.65 -14.58 -7.89
N LYS A 282 4.00 -14.61 -9.18
CA LYS A 282 5.34 -14.29 -9.67
C LYS A 282 5.82 -13.00 -9.08
N LYS A 283 7.02 -13.00 -8.50
CA LYS A 283 7.64 -11.79 -7.95
C LYS A 283 6.64 -11.05 -7.06
N ALA A 284 6.22 -11.66 -5.94
CA ALA A 284 5.34 -11.05 -4.94
C ALA A 284 6.02 -9.82 -4.30
N GLU A 285 6.19 -8.76 -5.10
CA GLU A 285 7.18 -7.71 -4.93
C GLU A 285 6.64 -6.54 -4.13
N ARG A 286 5.30 -6.43 -4.00
CA ARG A 286 4.64 -5.28 -3.36
C ARG A 286 3.31 -5.66 -2.71
N VAL A 287 3.04 -5.05 -1.56
CA VAL A 287 1.70 -5.01 -0.93
C VAL A 287 0.64 -4.50 -1.93
N LYS A 288 1.03 -3.62 -2.87
CA LYS A 288 0.18 -3.13 -3.97
C LYS A 288 -0.18 -4.21 -5.01
N ASP A 289 0.69 -5.18 -5.29
CA ASP A 289 0.42 -6.23 -6.27
C ASP A 289 -0.52 -7.30 -5.70
N ARG A 290 -0.39 -7.62 -4.39
CA ARG A 290 -1.42 -8.39 -3.68
C ARG A 290 -2.74 -7.64 -3.67
N ALA A 291 -2.74 -6.33 -3.35
CA ALA A 291 -3.95 -5.52 -3.41
C ALA A 291 -4.59 -5.47 -4.81
N TYR A 292 -3.77 -5.38 -5.86
CA TYR A 292 -4.21 -5.41 -7.25
C TYR A 292 -4.80 -6.78 -7.64
N LYS A 293 -4.09 -7.89 -7.37
CA LYS A 293 -4.60 -9.24 -7.69
C LYS A 293 -5.88 -9.59 -6.92
N LEU A 294 -5.93 -9.28 -5.63
CA LEU A 294 -7.16 -9.45 -4.83
C LEU A 294 -8.33 -8.63 -5.39
N SER A 295 -8.07 -7.42 -5.90
CA SER A 295 -9.13 -6.52 -6.39
C SER A 295 -9.53 -6.70 -7.86
N HIS A 296 -8.67 -7.29 -8.72
CA HIS A 296 -8.97 -7.43 -10.15
C HIS A 296 -9.54 -8.79 -10.54
N ASN A 297 -9.11 -9.92 -9.95
CA ASN A 297 -9.51 -11.24 -10.46
C ASN A 297 -9.73 -12.34 -9.41
N CYS A 298 -9.12 -12.31 -8.22
CA CYS A 298 -9.24 -13.43 -7.26
C CYS A 298 -10.65 -13.59 -6.69
N LEU A 299 -11.30 -12.49 -6.29
CA LEU A 299 -12.70 -12.54 -5.81
C LEU A 299 -13.66 -12.92 -6.94
N TYR A 300 -13.40 -12.46 -8.17
CA TYR A 300 -14.20 -12.84 -9.33
C TYR A 300 -14.03 -14.33 -9.69
N ARG A 301 -12.82 -14.90 -9.62
CA ARG A 301 -12.56 -16.34 -9.82
C ARG A 301 -13.16 -17.19 -8.71
N ALA A 302 -13.05 -16.74 -7.46
CA ALA A 302 -13.78 -17.32 -6.34
C ALA A 302 -15.30 -17.22 -6.53
N GLU A 303 -15.78 -16.29 -7.36
CA GLU A 303 -17.19 -16.12 -7.73
C GLU A 303 -17.61 -16.82 -9.04
N ASN A 304 -16.69 -17.14 -9.97
CA ASN A 304 -16.98 -17.67 -11.32
C ASN A 304 -15.84 -18.56 -11.88
N PRO A 305 -15.85 -19.89 -11.65
CA PRO A 305 -14.83 -20.82 -12.17
C PRO A 305 -15.24 -21.34 -13.55
N GLY A 306 -15.07 -20.54 -14.61
CA GLY A 306 -15.20 -21.04 -15.98
C GLY A 306 -13.98 -21.87 -16.41
N PRO A 307 -14.11 -22.79 -17.39
CA PRO A 307 -12.97 -23.52 -17.94
C PRO A 307 -12.10 -22.51 -18.71
N GLU A 308 -10.83 -22.42 -18.32
CA GLU A 308 -9.78 -21.65 -19.02
C GLU A 308 -10.23 -20.35 -19.70
N ALA A 309 -10.53 -19.31 -18.90
CA ALA A 309 -10.60 -17.97 -19.45
C ALA A 309 -9.18 -17.52 -19.88
N GLN A 310 -8.83 -17.78 -21.15
CA GLN A 310 -7.72 -17.14 -21.83
C GLN A 310 -7.95 -15.62 -21.82
N ILE A 311 -7.30 -14.92 -20.90
CA ILE A 311 -7.18 -13.47 -21.00
C ILE A 311 -5.96 -13.21 -21.90
N LYS A 312 -6.21 -12.77 -23.13
CA LYS A 312 -5.19 -12.14 -23.97
C LYS A 312 -4.56 -10.99 -23.18
N PHE A 313 -3.27 -11.11 -22.89
CA PHE A 313 -2.46 -9.97 -22.50
C PHE A 313 -2.40 -9.02 -23.69
N GLN A 314 -3.11 -7.89 -23.66
CA GLN A 314 -2.73 -6.75 -24.47
C GLN A 314 -1.47 -6.12 -23.85
N THR A 315 -0.32 -6.77 -24.08
CA THR A 315 0.94 -6.05 -24.11
C THR A 315 0.92 -5.23 -25.39
N GLY A 316 0.87 -3.91 -25.26
CA GLY A 316 1.05 -3.01 -26.40
C GLY A 316 2.44 -3.18 -26.97
N SER A 317 2.54 -3.94 -28.06
CA SER A 317 3.60 -3.87 -29.07
C SER A 317 3.20 -4.71 -30.28
N GLU A 318 2.49 -4.13 -31.24
CA GLU A 318 2.60 -4.53 -32.65
C GLU A 318 3.40 -3.44 -33.33
N ILE A 319 4.58 -3.75 -33.91
CA ILE A 319 5.02 -3.35 -35.26
C ILE A 319 6.12 -4.35 -35.73
N PHE A 320 6.01 -4.79 -36.99
CA PHE A 320 6.86 -5.69 -37.81
C PHE A 320 6.73 -7.18 -37.52
N GLY A 321 6.28 -8.08 -38.42
CA GLY A 321 6.12 -8.02 -39.86
C GLY A 321 6.87 -9.20 -40.49
N SER A 322 6.16 -10.22 -40.99
CA SER A 322 6.49 -10.95 -42.22
C SER A 322 5.51 -12.10 -42.44
N GLU A 323 4.93 -12.10 -43.64
CA GLU A 323 4.09 -13.14 -44.20
C GLU A 323 4.86 -14.45 -44.40
N SER A 324 4.15 -15.58 -44.27
CA SER A 324 4.29 -16.68 -45.24
C SER A 324 3.02 -17.54 -45.23
N ARG A 325 2.32 -17.46 -46.36
CA ARG A 325 1.36 -18.43 -46.91
C ARG A 325 1.89 -19.86 -46.81
N VAL A 326 1.03 -20.82 -46.44
CA VAL A 326 0.84 -22.09 -47.18
C VAL A 326 -0.63 -22.52 -47.07
N ASP A 327 -1.11 -23.04 -48.19
CA ASP A 327 -2.47 -23.41 -48.63
C ASP A 327 -3.17 -24.47 -47.74
N GLN A 328 -4.49 -24.36 -47.48
CA GLN A 328 -5.61 -24.85 -48.30
C GLN A 328 -5.59 -26.37 -48.58
N VAL A 329 -6.48 -27.14 -47.94
CA VAL A 329 -7.28 -28.21 -48.59
C VAL A 329 -8.64 -28.33 -47.88
N ASP A 330 -9.65 -28.50 -48.72
CA ASP A 330 -11.08 -28.36 -48.54
C ASP A 330 -11.83 -29.72 -48.37
N HIS A 331 -13.15 -29.61 -48.17
CA HIS A 331 -14.23 -30.62 -48.28
C HIS A 331 -14.57 -31.44 -47.01
N GLY A 332 -15.81 -31.56 -46.52
CA GLY A 332 -17.14 -31.28 -47.09
C GLY A 332 -18.24 -31.74 -46.08
N PRO A 333 -19.55 -31.63 -46.42
CA PRO A 333 -20.57 -31.10 -45.51
C PRO A 333 -21.64 -32.10 -45.04
N TYR A 334 -22.38 -31.78 -43.98
CA TYR A 334 -23.78 -32.20 -43.83
C TYR A 334 -24.64 -31.10 -43.21
N ALA A 335 -25.73 -30.80 -43.91
CA ALA A 335 -26.72 -29.77 -43.62
C ALA A 335 -27.92 -30.34 -42.85
N GLY A 336 -28.62 -29.47 -42.11
CA GLY A 336 -29.92 -29.74 -41.51
C GLY A 336 -30.59 -28.46 -41.01
N HIS A 337 -31.49 -27.90 -41.82
CA HIS A 337 -32.28 -26.68 -41.62
C HIS A 337 -33.50 -26.87 -40.69
N TYR A 338 -33.89 -25.84 -39.92
CA TYR A 338 -35.14 -25.04 -39.95
C TYR A 338 -35.27 -24.16 -38.65
N PRO A 339 -36.10 -23.08 -38.61
CA PRO A 339 -35.67 -21.72 -38.24
C PRO A 339 -36.66 -21.09 -37.20
N PRO A 340 -37.00 -19.77 -37.21
CA PRO A 340 -36.41 -18.78 -36.31
C PRO A 340 -37.44 -18.06 -35.40
N THR A 341 -36.98 -17.45 -34.31
CA THR A 341 -37.74 -16.36 -33.65
C THR A 341 -36.84 -15.17 -33.30
N ARG A 342 -37.28 -14.01 -33.80
CA ARG A 342 -36.77 -12.64 -33.67
C ARG A 342 -36.64 -12.16 -32.22
N GLY A 343 -35.72 -11.20 -31.99
CA GLY A 343 -35.81 -10.30 -30.84
C GLY A 343 -34.62 -9.35 -30.63
N TYR A 344 -34.56 -8.28 -31.43
CA TYR A 344 -34.00 -6.94 -31.11
C TYR A 344 -32.72 -6.80 -30.26
N TYR A 345 -31.60 -6.46 -30.92
CA TYR A 345 -30.56 -5.62 -30.34
C TYR A 345 -30.64 -4.23 -30.97
N ASP A 346 -31.05 -3.25 -30.17
CA ASP A 346 -30.92 -1.83 -30.47
C ASP A 346 -29.68 -1.31 -29.73
N THR A 347 -28.67 -0.87 -30.47
CA THR A 347 -27.38 -0.40 -29.93
C THR A 347 -27.38 1.12 -29.91
N PHE A 348 -27.86 1.70 -28.80
CA PHE A 348 -27.68 3.13 -28.55
C PHE A 348 -26.32 3.39 -27.90
N SER A 349 -25.48 4.12 -28.64
CA SER A 349 -24.24 4.72 -28.14
C SER A 349 -24.52 5.68 -26.98
N ARG A 350 -23.75 5.56 -25.89
CA ARG A 350 -23.52 6.68 -24.98
C ARG A 350 -22.06 6.75 -24.54
N LYS A 351 -21.39 7.78 -25.07
CA LYS A 351 -20.28 8.50 -24.44
C LYS A 351 -20.55 8.63 -22.93
N VAL A 352 -19.63 8.12 -22.11
CA VAL A 352 -19.41 8.65 -20.77
C VAL A 352 -18.00 9.21 -20.75
N VAL A 353 -17.95 10.53 -20.66
CA VAL A 353 -16.77 11.36 -20.42
C VAL A 353 -16.11 10.88 -19.14
N SER A 354 -14.87 10.44 -19.22
CA SER A 354 -14.05 10.16 -18.05
C SER A 354 -13.61 11.48 -17.42
N GLU A 355 -14.37 11.96 -16.45
CA GLU A 355 -13.88 12.98 -15.52
C GLU A 355 -12.81 12.35 -14.63
N ASN A 356 -11.56 12.65 -14.96
CA ASN A 356 -10.40 12.39 -14.13
C ASN A 356 -10.55 13.16 -12.81
N ASN A 357 -10.86 12.44 -11.73
CA ASN A 357 -10.64 12.91 -10.37
C ASN A 357 -9.74 11.91 -9.64
N ASP A 358 -8.46 11.95 -10.00
CA ASP A 358 -7.37 11.31 -9.26
C ASP A 358 -7.08 12.13 -7.99
N PHE A 359 -7.76 11.80 -6.90
CA PHE A 359 -7.33 12.17 -5.56
C PHE A 359 -6.88 10.91 -4.81
N SER A 360 -5.65 10.45 -5.09
CA SER A 360 -4.91 9.52 -4.24
C SER A 360 -3.67 10.22 -3.66
N LEU A 361 -3.87 11.13 -2.72
CA LEU A 361 -2.77 11.61 -1.89
C LEU A 361 -2.52 10.58 -0.79
N SER A 362 -1.43 9.82 -0.93
CA SER A 362 -0.91 8.93 0.12
C SER A 362 0.54 9.29 0.43
N LEU A 363 0.90 9.04 1.69
CA LEU A 363 2.15 9.28 2.42
C LEU A 363 3.43 8.61 1.85
N TYR A 364 3.56 8.46 0.53
CA TYR A 364 4.80 7.97 -0.08
C TYR A 364 5.91 9.04 -0.17
N SER A 365 5.72 10.22 0.41
CA SER A 365 6.68 11.35 0.32
C SER A 365 7.55 11.56 1.57
N LEU A 366 7.49 10.71 2.60
CA LEU A 366 8.27 10.88 3.84
C LEU A 366 9.45 9.91 3.97
N GLY A 367 10.11 9.63 2.84
CA GLY A 367 11.23 8.69 2.76
C GLY A 367 12.29 9.04 1.70
N ARG A 368 12.51 10.33 1.41
CA ARG A 368 13.78 10.81 0.86
C ARG A 368 14.09 12.18 1.45
N ALA A 369 15.03 12.21 2.39
CA ALA A 369 15.88 13.37 2.56
C ALA A 369 16.96 13.27 1.49
N ASN A 370 16.80 14.02 0.40
CA ASN A 370 17.93 14.69 -0.21
C ASN A 370 17.60 16.18 -0.16
N THR A 371 18.55 16.95 0.33
CA THR A 371 18.53 18.38 0.56
C THR A 371 18.13 19.14 -0.71
N ASP A 372 17.03 19.89 -0.63
CA ASP A 372 16.84 21.26 -1.16
C ASP A 372 15.35 21.60 -1.25
N TRP A 373 14.88 22.45 -0.33
CA TRP A 373 13.49 22.88 -0.22
C TRP A 373 13.44 24.43 -0.25
N PRO A 374 12.52 25.08 -1.00
CA PRO A 374 12.23 26.50 -0.81
C PRO A 374 11.19 26.72 0.31
N PRO A 375 11.26 27.80 1.09
CA PRO A 375 10.64 27.90 2.42
C PRO A 375 9.09 27.83 2.44
N PRO A 376 8.48 27.52 3.60
CA PRO A 376 7.08 27.14 3.71
C PRO A 376 6.14 28.36 3.65
N THR A 377 5.37 28.51 2.57
CA THR A 377 4.28 29.52 2.52
C THR A 377 2.92 29.00 2.07
N ILE A 378 2.80 27.71 1.74
CA ILE A 378 1.53 27.15 1.22
C ILE A 378 0.68 26.51 2.34
N ILE A 379 1.30 26.03 3.44
CA ILE A 379 0.59 25.40 4.56
C ILE A 379 -0.10 26.43 5.48
N ALA A 380 0.43 27.65 5.59
CA ALA A 380 -0.17 28.71 6.41
C ALA A 380 -1.49 29.26 5.83
N THR A 381 -1.64 29.28 4.50
CA THR A 381 -2.81 29.87 3.82
C THR A 381 -4.06 29.00 3.94
N ILE A 382 -3.89 27.68 4.10
CA ILE A 382 -5.00 26.72 4.26
C ILE A 382 -5.48 26.66 5.72
N MET A 383 -4.58 26.81 6.70
CA MET A 383 -4.93 26.90 8.12
C MET A 383 -5.59 28.25 8.49
N ALA A 384 -5.19 29.36 7.84
CA ALA A 384 -5.75 30.69 8.13
C ALA A 384 -7.19 30.90 7.60
N LYS A 385 -7.67 30.08 6.66
CA LYS A 385 -9.05 30.16 6.13
C LYS A 385 -10.10 29.39 6.93
N ARG A 386 -9.69 28.50 7.85
CA ARG A 386 -10.63 27.76 8.73
C ARG A 386 -10.82 28.38 10.12
N SER A 387 -9.96 29.31 10.54
CA SER A 387 -10.08 29.99 11.83
C SER A 387 -11.06 31.19 11.83
N LYS A 388 -11.47 31.72 10.67
CA LYS A 388 -12.39 32.86 10.57
C LYS A 388 -13.89 32.52 10.63
N ALA A 389 -14.26 31.24 10.70
CA ALA A 389 -15.67 30.82 10.71
C ALA A 389 -16.16 30.28 12.07
N GLN A 390 -15.36 30.39 13.14
CA GLN A 390 -15.69 29.75 14.43
C GLN A 390 -15.37 30.56 15.68
N ILE A 391 -15.20 31.88 15.54
CA ILE A 391 -15.04 32.79 16.69
C ILE A 391 -15.95 34.00 16.47
N GLN A 392 -17.24 33.81 16.70
CA GLN A 392 -18.18 34.90 16.94
C GLN A 392 -19.25 34.45 17.93
N THR A 393 -18.80 34.07 19.12
CA THR A 393 -19.59 34.11 20.36
C THR A 393 -18.60 33.95 21.51
N GLU A 394 -18.76 34.79 22.53
CA GLU A 394 -18.13 34.70 23.86
C GLU A 394 -16.66 35.16 23.99
N ILE A 395 -16.46 36.45 24.29
CA ILE A 395 -16.19 36.96 25.65
C ILE A 395 -15.68 38.41 25.55
N SER A 396 -16.43 39.28 26.24
CA SER A 396 -16.10 40.67 26.53
C SER A 396 -15.10 40.74 27.70
N GLN A 397 -14.37 41.87 27.79
CA GLN A 397 -13.50 42.34 28.89
C GLN A 397 -11.96 42.18 28.72
N ASN A 398 -11.36 43.08 27.90
CA ASN A 398 -10.27 44.07 28.16
C ASN A 398 -9.06 43.75 29.11
N PRO A 399 -7.88 44.44 28.98
CA PRO A 399 -6.95 44.62 27.84
C PRO A 399 -5.43 44.51 28.23
N SER A 400 -4.53 44.77 27.25
CA SER A 400 -3.07 45.11 27.37
C SER A 400 -2.10 43.89 27.35
N ILE A 401 -0.99 43.76 26.60
CA ILE A 401 -0.12 44.58 25.72
C ILE A 401 0.47 43.65 24.64
N SER A 402 0.63 44.12 23.39
CA SER A 402 1.33 43.40 22.29
C SER A 402 2.60 44.15 21.88
N PRO A 403 3.66 43.45 21.43
CA PRO A 403 4.62 44.01 20.49
C PRO A 403 4.39 43.42 19.08
N LYS A 404 3.95 44.27 18.15
CA LYS A 404 3.80 43.96 16.72
C LYS A 404 5.11 44.29 15.98
N ILE A 405 5.70 43.32 15.27
CA ILE A 405 6.62 43.58 14.16
C ILE A 405 5.79 43.56 12.86
N PRO A 406 5.77 44.63 12.05
CA PRO A 406 4.91 44.71 10.87
C PRO A 406 5.60 44.10 9.63
N PHE A 407 4.97 43.10 9.01
CA PHE A 407 5.34 42.65 7.66
C PHE A 407 4.70 43.56 6.60
N ARG A 408 5.53 44.19 5.75
CA ARG A 408 5.08 44.94 4.57
C ARG A 408 4.67 43.99 3.43
N PRO A 409 3.58 44.25 2.69
CA PRO A 409 3.21 43.47 1.51
C PRO A 409 4.12 43.78 0.31
N ARG A 410 4.61 42.74 -0.38
CA ARG A 410 5.33 42.87 -1.67
C ARG A 410 4.36 43.31 -2.76
N LYS A 411 4.65 44.44 -3.41
CA LYS A 411 4.01 44.89 -4.65
C LYS A 411 4.39 43.97 -5.81
N ILE A 412 3.40 43.57 -6.60
CA ILE A 412 3.56 42.89 -7.89
C ILE A 412 4.02 43.94 -8.92
N LEU A 413 5.15 43.72 -9.57
CA LEU A 413 5.65 44.57 -10.65
C LEU A 413 5.02 44.12 -11.99
N LYS A 414 4.25 45.01 -12.61
CA LYS A 414 3.89 44.94 -14.02
C LYS A 414 5.09 45.40 -14.85
N LEU A 415 5.48 44.65 -15.87
CA LEU A 415 6.39 45.14 -16.91
C LEU A 415 5.67 46.21 -17.74
N SER A 416 6.26 47.40 -17.84
CA SER A 416 5.90 48.44 -18.81
C SER A 416 7.16 49.02 -19.44
N ASN A 417 7.19 49.03 -20.78
CA ASN A 417 8.24 49.61 -21.62
C ASN A 417 8.25 51.14 -21.51
N THR A 418 9.37 51.74 -21.09
CA THR A 418 9.99 52.96 -21.67
C THR A 418 11.24 53.40 -20.88
N PRO A 419 12.24 54.00 -21.53
CA PRO A 419 13.57 54.19 -20.95
C PRO A 419 13.68 55.53 -20.23
N THR A 420 14.21 55.54 -19.00
CA THR A 420 14.63 56.79 -18.34
C THR A 420 15.94 56.63 -17.57
N THR A 421 16.92 57.37 -18.06
CA THR A 421 18.28 57.60 -17.57
C THR A 421 18.33 58.44 -16.29
N LYS A 422 19.04 57.98 -15.25
CA LYS A 422 19.64 58.83 -14.20
C LYS A 422 20.93 58.18 -13.64
N PRO A 423 21.88 58.96 -13.11
CA PRO A 423 23.32 58.68 -13.17
C PRO A 423 23.82 57.76 -12.03
N LEU A 424 24.84 56.95 -12.34
CA LEU A 424 25.53 56.09 -11.39
C LEU A 424 26.35 56.92 -10.38
N THR A 425 26.02 56.79 -9.10
CA THR A 425 26.96 57.04 -8.01
C THR A 425 27.64 55.72 -7.65
N SER A 426 28.97 55.74 -7.71
CA SER A 426 29.86 54.62 -7.44
C SER A 426 29.81 54.23 -5.96
N SER A 427 29.13 53.13 -5.64
CA SER A 427 29.51 52.29 -4.50
C SER A 427 29.97 50.96 -5.07
N SER A 428 31.20 50.57 -4.75
CA SER A 428 31.80 49.30 -5.15
C SER A 428 31.04 48.15 -4.49
N SER A 429 29.94 47.72 -5.09
CA SER A 429 29.40 46.41 -4.83
C SER A 429 30.35 45.42 -5.49
N THR A 430 31.24 44.82 -4.72
CA THR A 430 31.85 43.55 -5.09
C THR A 430 30.69 42.63 -5.47
N LEU A 431 30.55 42.36 -6.78
CA LEU A 431 29.70 41.28 -7.27
C LEU A 431 30.00 40.06 -6.39
N PRO A 432 28.99 39.32 -5.88
CA PRO A 432 29.26 38.07 -5.20
C PRO A 432 30.11 37.26 -6.17
N LYS A 433 31.33 36.90 -5.74
CA LYS A 433 32.23 36.05 -6.52
C LYS A 433 31.38 34.89 -7.01
N THR A 434 31.28 34.73 -8.32
CA THR A 434 30.70 33.52 -8.91
C THR A 434 31.44 32.36 -8.26
N LEU A 435 30.76 31.63 -7.38
CA LEU A 435 31.28 30.38 -6.83
C LEU A 435 31.57 29.51 -8.04
N ASN A 436 32.85 29.21 -8.25
CA ASN A 436 33.24 28.29 -9.30
C ASN A 436 32.51 26.97 -9.02
N PRO A 437 32.00 26.28 -10.06
CA PRO A 437 31.44 24.94 -9.88
C PRO A 437 32.44 24.04 -9.13
N LEU A 438 31.95 23.05 -8.37
CA LEU A 438 32.74 22.03 -7.65
C LEU A 438 33.55 21.10 -8.57
N THR A 439 33.94 21.60 -9.74
CA THR A 439 34.64 20.89 -10.81
C THR A 439 36.15 21.09 -10.74
N SER A 440 36.65 21.96 -9.86
CA SER A 440 38.08 22.12 -9.61
C SER A 440 38.49 21.35 -8.35
N GLN A 441 39.58 20.58 -8.45
CA GLN A 441 40.11 19.77 -7.36
C GLN A 441 40.35 20.62 -6.08
N SER A 442 40.79 21.87 -6.25
CA SER A 442 41.04 22.80 -5.14
C SER A 442 39.80 23.16 -4.32
N GLU A 443 38.62 23.27 -4.96
CA GLU A 443 37.37 23.59 -4.25
C GLU A 443 36.82 22.36 -3.51
N VAL A 444 37.02 21.17 -4.09
CA VAL A 444 36.70 19.89 -3.43
C VAL A 444 37.56 19.71 -2.19
N ASP A 445 38.87 20.01 -2.28
CA ASP A 445 39.79 19.89 -1.17
C ASP A 445 39.43 20.86 -0.04
N LEU A 446 39.04 22.10 -0.36
CA LEU A 446 38.55 23.08 0.62
C LEU A 446 37.24 22.63 1.29
N ALA A 447 36.31 22.07 0.52
CA ALA A 447 35.06 21.54 1.06
C ALA A 447 35.31 20.33 1.99
N LEU A 448 36.19 19.41 1.60
CA LEU A 448 36.56 18.27 2.43
C LEU A 448 37.28 18.71 3.71
N GLN A 449 38.16 19.71 3.63
CA GLN A 449 38.82 20.28 4.81
C GLN A 449 37.81 20.91 5.78
N HIS A 450 36.84 21.67 5.26
CA HIS A 450 35.77 22.25 6.08
C HIS A 450 34.95 21.16 6.77
N LEU A 451 34.54 20.12 6.05
CA LEU A 451 33.78 18.99 6.61
C LEU A 451 34.56 18.24 7.70
N ARG A 452 35.85 17.98 7.48
CA ARG A 452 36.73 17.38 8.51
C ARG A 452 36.82 18.23 9.78
N SER A 453 36.89 19.56 9.62
CA SER A 453 36.95 20.48 10.76
C SER A 453 35.62 20.64 11.51
N SER A 454 34.50 20.31 10.86
CA SER A 454 33.16 20.55 11.40
C SER A 454 32.64 19.39 12.26
N ASP A 455 33.06 18.15 11.98
CA ASP A 455 32.63 16.97 12.74
C ASP A 455 33.72 15.87 12.76
N PRO A 456 34.22 15.46 13.94
CA PRO A 456 35.20 14.38 14.07
C PRO A 456 34.74 13.04 13.48
N ASN A 457 33.43 12.75 13.48
CA ASN A 457 32.90 11.50 12.92
C ASN A 457 32.94 11.51 11.38
N LEU A 458 32.77 12.70 10.77
CA LEU A 458 32.90 12.85 9.32
C LEU A 458 34.35 12.66 8.88
N THR A 459 35.33 13.06 9.70
CA THR A 459 36.75 12.83 9.39
C THR A 459 37.08 11.36 9.22
N ALA A 460 36.70 10.52 10.20
CA ALA A 460 36.94 9.08 10.11
C ALA A 460 36.28 8.45 8.88
N LEU A 461 35.11 8.96 8.48
CA LEU A 461 34.37 8.49 7.30
C LEU A 461 35.02 8.97 6.00
N ILE A 462 35.38 10.25 5.89
CA ILE A 462 36.08 10.82 4.73
C ILE A 462 37.42 10.12 4.50
N ASP A 463 38.18 9.85 5.55
CA ASP A 463 39.50 9.22 5.44
C ASP A 463 39.40 7.72 5.10
N SER A 464 38.24 7.08 5.35
CA SER A 464 37.99 5.69 4.98
C SER A 464 37.65 5.44 3.50
N TYR A 465 37.43 6.50 2.71
CA TYR A 465 37.10 6.40 1.29
C TYR A 465 38.05 7.26 0.44
N SER A 466 38.54 6.71 -0.66
CA SER A 466 39.31 7.50 -1.63
C SER A 466 38.40 8.53 -2.30
N PRO A 467 38.84 9.80 -2.44
CA PRO A 467 38.06 10.80 -3.15
C PRO A 467 37.81 10.34 -4.59
N PRO A 468 36.62 10.61 -5.16
CA PRO A 468 36.31 10.22 -6.53
C PRO A 468 37.31 10.86 -7.50
N SER A 469 37.86 10.06 -8.41
CA SER A 469 38.94 10.45 -9.34
C SER A 469 38.54 11.50 -10.37
N SER A 470 37.23 11.73 -10.56
CA SER A 470 36.71 12.83 -11.36
C SER A 470 35.24 13.10 -11.02
N PHE A 471 34.89 14.37 -10.81
CA PHE A 471 33.51 14.81 -11.04
C PHE A 471 33.36 14.99 -12.54
N ASP A 472 33.02 13.89 -13.25
CA ASP A 472 32.68 13.98 -14.66
C ASP A 472 31.36 14.74 -14.80
N SER A 473 31.49 16.06 -14.81
CA SER A 473 30.42 17.02 -14.99
C SER A 473 30.37 17.46 -16.45
N GLY A 474 30.63 16.53 -17.38
CA GLY A 474 30.75 16.85 -18.80
C GLY A 474 29.56 17.65 -19.37
N ARG A 475 28.38 17.63 -18.73
CA ARG A 475 27.16 18.31 -19.23
C ARG A 475 26.26 18.84 -18.11
N PRO A 476 26.63 19.96 -17.44
CA PRO A 476 25.82 20.54 -16.38
C PRO A 476 24.42 20.95 -16.89
N PHE A 477 24.33 21.37 -18.15
CA PHE A 477 23.07 21.78 -18.77
C PHE A 477 22.13 20.59 -19.04
N LEU A 478 22.65 19.45 -19.52
CA LEU A 478 21.87 18.22 -19.66
C LEU A 478 21.34 17.75 -18.30
N SER A 479 22.20 17.76 -17.28
CA SER A 479 21.81 17.40 -15.91
C SER A 479 20.72 18.31 -15.35
N LEU A 480 20.83 19.62 -15.60
CA LEU A 480 19.81 20.60 -15.22
C LEU A 480 18.48 20.36 -15.96
N ALA A 481 18.51 20.19 -17.28
CA ALA A 481 17.34 19.93 -18.10
C ALA A 481 16.63 18.64 -17.65
N ARG A 482 17.41 17.57 -17.39
CA ARG A 482 16.90 16.32 -16.84
C ARG A 482 16.28 16.51 -15.46
N SER A 483 16.92 17.28 -14.58
CA SER A 483 16.37 17.58 -13.26
C SER A 483 15.02 18.30 -13.35
N ILE A 484 14.90 19.32 -14.21
CA ILE A 484 13.66 20.08 -14.43
C ILE A 484 12.54 19.17 -14.94
N LEU A 485 12.81 18.34 -15.96
CA LEU A 485 11.80 17.48 -16.58
C LEU A 485 11.31 16.35 -15.66
N TYR A 486 12.14 15.91 -14.71
CA TYR A 486 11.72 14.93 -13.71
C TYR A 486 11.12 15.58 -12.46
N GLN A 487 11.15 16.90 -12.35
CA GLN A 487 10.57 17.62 -11.22
C GLN A 487 9.04 17.65 -11.34
N GLN A 488 8.34 17.27 -10.27
CA GLN A 488 6.86 17.28 -10.18
C GLN A 488 6.10 16.30 -11.11
N LEU A 489 6.78 15.35 -11.76
CA LEU A 489 6.15 14.34 -12.60
C LEU A 489 6.34 12.91 -12.07
N ALA A 490 5.34 12.04 -12.31
CA ALA A 490 5.48 10.61 -12.09
C ALA A 490 6.55 10.03 -13.04
N THR A 491 7.39 9.12 -12.55
CA THR A 491 8.62 8.67 -13.25
C THR A 491 8.39 8.20 -14.68
N LYS A 492 7.29 7.50 -14.96
CA LYS A 492 6.96 7.04 -16.34
C LYS A 492 6.59 8.19 -17.28
N ALA A 493 5.88 9.20 -16.77
CA ALA A 493 5.53 10.39 -17.55
C ALA A 493 6.78 11.25 -17.82
N ALA A 494 7.61 11.46 -16.81
CA ALA A 494 8.89 12.14 -16.95
C ALA A 494 9.81 11.45 -17.96
N GLN A 495 9.90 10.12 -17.93
CA GLN A 495 10.69 9.35 -18.90
C GLN A 495 10.20 9.55 -20.34
N SER A 496 8.88 9.55 -20.56
CA SER A 496 8.30 9.77 -21.88
C SER A 496 8.62 11.17 -22.42
N ILE A 497 8.46 12.20 -21.59
CA ILE A 497 8.75 13.59 -21.94
C ILE A 497 10.24 13.81 -22.17
N TYR A 498 11.10 13.26 -21.30
CA TYR A 498 12.55 13.32 -21.46
C TYR A 498 13.00 12.67 -22.77
N THR A 499 12.48 11.49 -23.11
CA THR A 499 12.80 10.82 -24.39
C THR A 499 12.45 11.69 -25.60
N ARG A 500 11.28 12.36 -25.57
CA ARG A 500 10.86 13.28 -26.62
C ARG A 500 11.73 14.53 -26.68
N PHE A 501 12.06 15.11 -25.53
CA PHE A 501 12.94 16.27 -25.41
C PHE A 501 14.34 16.00 -25.97
N ILE A 502 14.94 14.85 -25.64
CA ILE A 502 16.23 14.43 -26.18
C ILE A 502 16.17 14.28 -27.71
N SER A 503 15.10 13.68 -28.23
CA SER A 503 14.89 13.55 -29.68
C SER A 503 14.81 14.92 -30.38
N LEU A 504 14.10 15.89 -29.79
CA LEU A 504 14.02 17.26 -30.31
C LEU A 504 15.36 17.99 -30.30
N CYS A 505 16.23 17.70 -29.33
CA CYS A 505 17.56 18.29 -29.25
C CYS A 505 18.58 17.59 -30.18
N GLY A 506 18.24 16.45 -30.80
CA GLY A 506 19.15 15.68 -31.64
C GLY A 506 20.04 14.68 -30.89
N GLY A 507 19.71 14.36 -29.63
CA GLY A 507 20.46 13.43 -28.77
C GLY A 507 20.95 14.08 -27.48
N GLU A 508 21.39 13.27 -26.51
CA GLU A 508 21.85 13.76 -25.20
C GLU A 508 23.13 14.63 -25.30
N GLU A 509 23.94 14.39 -26.33
CA GLU A 509 25.13 15.17 -26.68
C GLU A 509 24.81 16.61 -27.07
N SER A 510 23.61 16.83 -27.61
CA SER A 510 23.20 18.10 -28.23
C SER A 510 22.30 18.93 -27.32
N VAL A 511 22.09 18.50 -26.07
CA VAL A 511 21.34 19.26 -25.06
C VAL A 511 22.21 20.38 -24.49
N VAL A 512 22.22 21.50 -25.20
CA VAL A 512 22.86 22.76 -24.81
C VAL A 512 21.86 23.92 -24.89
N ALA A 513 22.18 25.03 -24.22
CA ALA A 513 21.25 26.16 -24.07
C ALA A 513 20.71 26.69 -25.40
N ASP A 514 21.58 26.85 -26.40
CA ASP A 514 21.20 27.42 -27.70
C ASP A 514 20.24 26.51 -28.48
N VAL A 515 20.46 25.20 -28.42
CA VAL A 515 19.59 24.22 -29.09
C VAL A 515 18.21 24.22 -28.43
N VAL A 516 18.14 24.22 -27.10
CA VAL A 516 16.85 24.28 -26.39
C VAL A 516 16.12 25.61 -26.62
N ALA A 517 16.85 26.72 -26.65
CA ALA A 517 16.29 28.05 -26.93
C ALA A 517 15.79 28.19 -28.38
N SER A 518 16.30 27.38 -29.31
CA SER A 518 15.84 27.34 -30.71
C SER A 518 14.55 26.55 -30.92
N LEU A 519 14.13 25.74 -29.93
CA LEU A 519 12.86 25.01 -29.99
C LEU A 519 11.67 25.95 -29.76
N SER A 520 10.60 25.77 -30.54
CA SER A 520 9.38 26.53 -30.37
C SER A 520 8.59 26.05 -29.15
N ALA A 521 7.74 26.92 -28.60
CA ALA A 521 6.82 26.57 -27.50
C ALA A 521 5.76 25.52 -27.87
N GLN A 522 5.66 25.13 -29.15
CA GLN A 522 4.80 24.02 -29.61
C GLN A 522 5.57 22.71 -29.72
N GLN A 523 6.91 22.78 -29.85
CA GLN A 523 7.79 21.63 -29.85
C GLN A 523 8.09 21.17 -28.41
N LEU A 524 8.31 22.11 -27.50
CA LEU A 524 8.38 21.91 -26.04
C LEU A 524 6.99 21.69 -25.45
#